data_AF-A0A2H9QVY0-F1
#
_entry.id   AF-A0A2H9QVY0-F1
#
_cell.length_a   1.000
_cell.length_b   1.000
_cell.length_c   1.000
_cell.angle_alpha   90.00
_cell.angle_beta   90.00
_cell.angle_gamma   90.00
#
_symmetry.space_group_name_H-M   'P 1'
#
loop_
_entity.id
_entity.type
_entity.pdbx_description
1 polymer ?
#
loop_
_entity_poly.entity_id
_entity_poly.type
_entity_poly.pdbx_seq_one_letter_code
_entity_poly.pdbx_strand_id
1 'polypeptide(L)'
;MAYHDFVSFKNNEDVGCLRFLAGWVFFAGFVYFLIEKTPALEYGLRYEAAYETVLLLNLLGANATQDGIWIHWSDADAGIILACTAIQSIMIFLGAFIAVKAELKRKIYAFLATCPVIWLLNLIRNASLMIIVGTTDIDMEFAHNYIGKTGSLIALIVLAFVVFKILPELYDNIIGLTDLLHRKV
;
A
#
# COMPACT_ATOMS: atom_id res chain seq x y z
N MET A 1 -13.23 2.23 -17.38
CA MET A 1 -12.60 3.56 -17.52
C MET A 1 -12.65 4.06 -18.96
N ALA A 2 -11.91 3.46 -19.91
CA ALA A 2 -11.85 3.93 -21.31
C ALA A 2 -13.21 4.13 -21.99
N TYR A 3 -14.18 3.24 -21.72
CA TYR A 3 -15.55 3.40 -22.23
C TYR A 3 -16.27 4.65 -21.69
N HIS A 4 -16.26 4.87 -20.37
CA HIS A 4 -16.92 6.03 -19.78
C HIS A 4 -16.23 7.34 -20.15
N ASP A 5 -14.90 7.31 -20.31
CA ASP A 5 -14.13 8.45 -20.79
C ASP A 5 -14.48 8.80 -22.24
N PHE A 6 -14.62 7.80 -23.10
CA PHE A 6 -15.11 7.97 -24.48
C PHE A 6 -16.54 8.52 -24.54
N VAL A 7 -17.45 8.02 -23.70
CA VAL A 7 -18.84 8.51 -23.63
C VAL A 7 -18.87 9.96 -23.12
N SER A 8 -18.11 10.29 -22.08
CA SER A 8 -18.01 11.65 -21.56
C SER A 8 -17.42 12.61 -22.59
N PHE A 9 -16.39 12.19 -23.34
CA PHE A 9 -15.83 12.96 -24.45
C PHE A 9 -16.88 13.22 -25.54
N LYS A 10 -17.62 12.19 -25.95
CA LYS A 10 -18.70 12.31 -26.95
C LYS A 10 -19.81 13.27 -26.49
N ASN A 11 -20.12 13.28 -25.20
CA ASN A 11 -21.16 14.12 -24.60
C ASN A 11 -20.64 15.50 -24.16
N ASN A 12 -19.36 15.81 -24.35
CA ASN A 12 -18.69 17.02 -23.87
C ASN A 12 -18.87 17.26 -22.35
N GLU A 13 -18.85 16.19 -21.57
CA GLU A 13 -19.00 16.19 -20.12
C GLU A 13 -17.62 16.10 -19.44
N ASP A 14 -17.28 17.06 -18.58
CA ASP A 14 -16.10 16.96 -17.69
C ASP A 14 -16.49 16.30 -16.37
N VAL A 15 -16.17 15.01 -16.23
CA VAL A 15 -16.53 14.24 -15.04
C VAL A 15 -15.37 14.24 -14.05
N GLY A 16 -15.52 15.01 -12.97
CA GLY A 16 -14.49 15.21 -11.95
C GLY A 16 -13.89 13.92 -11.37
N CYS A 17 -14.72 12.90 -11.13
CA CYS A 17 -14.28 11.64 -10.56
C CYS A 17 -13.49 10.75 -11.56
N LEU A 18 -13.75 10.84 -12.87
CA LEU A 18 -12.93 10.18 -13.89
C LEU A 18 -11.54 10.80 -13.96
N ARG A 19 -11.45 12.13 -13.94
CA ARG A 19 -10.17 12.85 -13.89
C ARG A 19 -9.39 12.54 -12.62
N PHE A 20 -10.08 12.49 -11.48
CA PHE A 20 -9.47 12.05 -10.21
C PHE A 20 -8.90 10.63 -10.35
N LEU A 21 -9.68 9.68 -10.87
CA LEU A 21 -9.24 8.29 -11.02
C LEU A 21 -8.05 8.16 -11.98
N ALA A 22 -8.06 8.89 -13.11
CA ALA A 22 -6.95 8.92 -14.05
C ALA A 22 -5.67 9.45 -13.38
N GLY A 23 -5.77 10.58 -12.65
CA GLY A 23 -4.65 11.12 -11.89
C GLY A 23 -4.16 10.16 -10.81
N TRP A 24 -5.08 9.54 -10.08
CA TRP A 24 -4.75 8.61 -9.00
C TRP A 24 -3.96 7.41 -9.52
N VAL A 25 -4.47 6.72 -10.55
CA VAL A 25 -3.81 5.58 -11.17
C VAL A 25 -2.46 5.99 -11.76
N PHE A 26 -2.39 7.15 -12.43
CA PHE A 26 -1.15 7.67 -13.00
C PHE A 26 -0.08 7.86 -11.91
N PHE A 27 -0.36 8.64 -10.86
CA PHE A 27 0.65 8.94 -9.84
C PHE A 27 1.03 7.71 -9.01
N ALA A 28 0.06 6.86 -8.65
CA ALA A 28 0.33 5.64 -7.90
C ALA A 28 1.23 4.68 -8.71
N GLY A 29 0.88 4.44 -9.98
CA GLY A 29 1.64 3.55 -10.85
C GLY A 29 2.99 4.12 -11.24
N PHE A 30 3.04 5.39 -11.66
CA PHE A 30 4.27 6.05 -12.11
C PHE A 30 5.36 6.02 -11.03
N VAL A 31 5.05 6.43 -9.80
CA VAL A 31 6.05 6.46 -8.72
C VAL A 31 6.48 5.05 -8.34
N TYR A 32 5.54 4.09 -8.26
CA TYR A 32 5.88 2.70 -7.98
C TYR A 32 6.84 2.12 -9.04
N PHE A 33 6.53 2.26 -10.32
CA PHE A 33 7.37 1.74 -11.40
C PHE A 33 8.70 2.47 -11.50
N LEU A 34 8.77 3.76 -11.19
CA LEU A 34 10.04 4.47 -11.09
C LEU A 34 10.95 3.86 -10.02
N ILE A 35 10.40 3.55 -8.85
CA ILE A 35 11.15 2.89 -7.77
C ILE A 35 11.58 1.48 -8.23
N GLU A 36 10.66 0.68 -8.76
CA GLU A 36 10.94 -0.68 -9.24
C GLU A 36 12.04 -0.71 -10.31
N LYS A 37 12.07 0.29 -11.21
CA LYS A 37 13.07 0.38 -12.28
C LYS A 37 14.38 1.03 -11.85
N THR A 38 14.50 1.48 -10.61
CA THR A 38 15.72 2.11 -10.07
C THR A 38 16.38 1.17 -9.06
N PRO A 39 17.40 0.38 -9.44
CA PRO A 39 17.96 -0.69 -8.60
C PRO A 39 18.41 -0.23 -7.22
N ALA A 40 19.00 0.97 -7.12
CA ALA A 40 19.45 1.51 -5.84
C ALA A 40 18.28 1.81 -4.88
N LEU A 41 17.15 2.33 -5.40
CA LEU A 41 15.97 2.62 -4.58
C LEU A 41 15.22 1.34 -4.20
N GLU A 42 15.07 0.44 -5.16
CA GLU A 42 14.40 -0.86 -4.96
C GLU A 42 15.13 -1.69 -3.90
N TYR A 43 16.45 -1.85 -4.05
CA TYR A 43 17.27 -2.60 -3.09
C TYR A 43 17.33 -1.89 -1.74
N GLY A 44 17.49 -0.56 -1.73
CA GLY A 44 17.52 0.23 -0.50
C GLY A 44 16.26 0.05 0.34
N LEU A 45 15.07 0.16 -0.26
CA LEU A 45 13.81 -0.03 0.45
C LEU A 45 13.66 -1.45 1.04
N ARG A 46 14.13 -2.47 0.31
CA ARG A 46 14.07 -3.86 0.77
C ARG A 46 15.05 -4.10 1.92
N TYR A 47 16.24 -3.54 1.82
CA TYR A 47 17.27 -3.61 2.85
C TYR A 47 16.80 -2.94 4.15
N GLU A 48 16.24 -1.73 4.07
CA GLU A 48 15.72 -1.03 5.24
C GLU A 48 14.54 -1.77 5.87
N ALA A 49 13.58 -2.25 5.06
CA ALA A 49 12.46 -3.03 5.57
C ALA A 49 12.93 -4.34 6.23
N ALA A 50 13.97 -5.00 5.71
CA ALA A 50 14.56 -6.18 6.33
C ALA A 50 15.20 -5.83 7.68
N TYR A 51 15.98 -4.75 7.72
CA TYR A 51 16.65 -4.25 8.93
C TYR A 51 15.65 -3.94 10.05
N GLU A 52 14.62 -3.17 9.75
CA GLU A 52 13.61 -2.81 10.74
C GLU A 52 12.74 -4.00 11.16
N THR A 53 12.51 -4.96 10.27
CA THR A 53 11.82 -6.22 10.63
C THR A 53 12.67 -7.03 11.61
N VAL A 54 13.98 -7.15 11.39
CA VAL A 54 14.92 -7.83 12.29
C VAL A 54 14.98 -7.10 13.64
N LEU A 55 15.01 -5.77 13.63
CA LEU A 55 14.94 -4.97 14.86
C LEU A 55 13.67 -5.30 15.66
N LEU A 56 12.51 -5.32 15.00
CA LEU A 56 11.23 -5.65 15.64
C LEU A 56 11.23 -7.09 16.19
N LEU A 57 11.76 -8.06 15.45
CA LEU A 57 11.89 -9.45 15.90
C LEU A 57 12.77 -9.54 17.16
N ASN A 58 13.93 -8.90 17.15
CA ASN A 58 14.84 -8.88 18.29
C ASN A 58 14.20 -8.20 19.52
N LEU A 59 13.41 -7.14 19.32
CA LEU A 59 12.62 -6.52 20.40
C LEU A 59 11.58 -7.47 21.00
N LEU A 60 11.07 -8.42 20.21
CA LEU A 60 10.15 -9.47 20.66
C LEU A 60 10.89 -10.70 21.24
N GLY A 61 12.22 -10.67 21.35
CA GLY A 61 13.05 -11.75 21.86
C GLY A 61 13.42 -12.81 20.82
N ALA A 62 13.06 -12.61 19.55
CA ALA A 62 13.49 -13.44 18.45
C ALA A 62 14.88 -12.98 17.99
N ASN A 63 15.94 -13.73 18.33
CA ASN A 63 17.34 -13.47 17.94
C ASN A 63 17.56 -13.63 16.41
N ALA A 64 16.91 -12.78 15.62
CA ALA A 64 16.94 -12.81 14.17
C ALA A 64 18.19 -12.10 13.63
N THR A 65 18.71 -12.60 12.52
CA THR A 65 19.82 -11.98 11.80
C THR A 65 19.40 -11.57 10.39
N GLN A 66 20.15 -10.64 9.81
CA GLN A 66 19.94 -10.13 8.46
C GLN A 66 21.17 -10.39 7.61
N ASP A 67 20.98 -10.90 6.40
CA ASP A 67 21.99 -10.91 5.33
C ASP A 67 21.44 -10.18 4.08
N GLY A 68 21.84 -8.92 3.91
CA GLY A 68 21.30 -8.06 2.87
C GLY A 68 19.78 -7.87 3.03
N ILE A 69 19.01 -8.49 2.15
CA ILE A 69 17.53 -8.44 2.16
C ILE A 69 16.87 -9.69 2.74
N TRP A 70 17.69 -10.68 3.14
CA TRP A 70 17.25 -11.94 3.72
C TRP A 70 17.24 -11.85 5.24
N ILE A 71 16.20 -12.41 5.84
CA ILE A 71 16.02 -12.49 7.29
C ILE A 71 16.09 -13.96 7.67
N HIS A 72 16.93 -14.27 8.67
CA HIS A 72 17.11 -15.62 9.18
C HIS A 72 16.73 -15.67 10.65
N TRP A 73 15.84 -16.59 11.01
CA TRP A 73 15.46 -16.84 12.40
C TRP A 73 14.90 -18.25 12.60
N SER A 74 15.51 -19.05 13.47
CA SER A 74 15.17 -20.47 13.66
C SER A 74 15.18 -21.22 12.32
N ASP A 75 14.08 -21.89 11.95
CA ASP A 75 13.91 -22.58 10.67
C ASP A 75 13.27 -21.68 9.59
N ALA A 76 12.97 -20.42 9.92
CA ALA A 76 12.40 -19.47 8.98
C ALA A 76 13.49 -18.68 8.25
N ASP A 77 13.44 -18.75 6.92
CA ASP A 77 14.29 -17.99 6.01
C ASP A 77 13.40 -17.27 4.99
N ALA A 78 13.50 -15.93 4.93
CA ALA A 78 12.69 -15.15 3.99
C ALA A 78 13.43 -13.92 3.45
N GLY A 79 13.39 -13.76 2.13
CA GLY A 79 13.82 -12.56 1.42
C GLY A 79 12.70 -11.52 1.34
N ILE A 80 12.98 -10.29 1.73
CA ILE A 80 12.07 -9.16 1.50
C ILE A 80 12.05 -8.88 0.00
N ILE A 81 10.86 -8.91 -0.60
CA ILE A 81 10.59 -8.41 -1.96
C ILE A 81 9.93 -7.03 -1.89
N LEU A 82 9.88 -6.28 -3.01
CA LEU A 82 9.29 -4.94 -3.03
C LEU A 82 7.82 -4.90 -2.54
N ALA A 83 7.05 -5.98 -2.74
CA ALA A 83 5.69 -6.09 -2.22
C ALA A 83 5.60 -6.18 -0.69
N CYS A 84 6.71 -6.53 -0.01
CA CYS A 84 6.82 -6.66 1.44
C CYS A 84 7.41 -5.43 2.15
N THR A 85 7.62 -4.31 1.46
CA THR A 85 8.20 -3.08 2.03
C THR A 85 7.17 -1.99 2.34
N ALA A 86 5.87 -2.29 2.25
CA ALA A 86 4.76 -1.32 2.34
C ALA A 86 4.63 -0.32 1.17
N ILE A 87 5.63 -0.21 0.29
CA ILE A 87 5.68 0.83 -0.74
C ILE A 87 4.44 0.81 -1.66
N GLN A 88 3.94 -0.37 -2.04
CA GLN A 88 2.76 -0.52 -2.89
C GLN A 88 1.54 0.19 -2.29
N SER A 89 1.25 -0.06 -1.01
CA SER A 89 0.12 0.54 -0.31
C SER A 89 0.32 2.04 -0.11
N ILE A 90 1.53 2.48 0.24
CA ILE A 90 1.86 3.91 0.39
C ILE A 90 1.64 4.66 -0.94
N MET A 91 2.08 4.09 -2.07
CA MET A 91 1.92 4.72 -3.38
C MET A 91 0.46 4.83 -3.81
N ILE A 92 -0.38 3.84 -3.48
CA ILE A 92 -1.82 3.92 -3.72
C ILE A 92 -2.43 5.13 -2.97
N PHE A 93 -2.17 5.28 -1.67
CA PHE A 93 -2.69 6.43 -0.93
C PHE A 93 -2.08 7.76 -1.37
N LEU A 94 -0.77 7.80 -1.58
CA LEU A 94 -0.08 9.02 -2.00
C LEU A 94 -0.58 9.50 -3.38
N GLY A 95 -0.78 8.57 -4.32
CA GLY A 95 -1.38 8.87 -5.61
C GLY A 95 -2.78 9.49 -5.48
N ALA A 96 -3.61 8.98 -4.56
CA ALA A 96 -4.93 9.54 -4.27
C ALA A 96 -4.84 10.96 -3.69
N PHE A 97 -3.92 11.18 -2.75
CA PHE A 97 -3.72 12.50 -2.12
C PHE A 97 -3.21 13.55 -3.10
N ILE A 98 -2.37 13.15 -4.06
CA ILE A 98 -1.92 14.05 -5.13
C ILE A 98 -3.10 14.38 -6.05
N ALA A 99 -3.85 13.36 -6.49
CA ALA A 99 -4.92 13.50 -7.47
C ALA A 99 -6.17 14.24 -6.95
N VAL A 100 -6.48 14.14 -5.65
CA VAL A 100 -7.66 14.78 -5.07
C VAL A 100 -7.53 16.29 -5.04
N LYS A 101 -8.60 17.01 -5.36
CA LYS A 101 -8.66 18.47 -5.22
C LYS A 101 -9.05 18.83 -3.78
N ALA A 102 -8.06 18.97 -2.92
CA ALA A 102 -8.22 19.36 -1.52
C ALA A 102 -7.09 20.31 -1.07
N GLU A 103 -7.27 20.98 0.06
CA GLU A 103 -6.23 21.84 0.62
C GLU A 103 -4.98 21.05 1.05
N LEU A 104 -3.79 21.64 0.83
CA LEU A 104 -2.51 20.97 1.10
C LEU A 104 -2.37 20.53 2.56
N LYS A 105 -2.89 21.32 3.52
CA LYS A 105 -2.84 20.98 4.95
C LYS A 105 -3.52 19.64 5.24
N ARG A 106 -4.74 19.44 4.71
CA ARG A 106 -5.48 18.18 4.88
C ARG A 106 -4.83 17.01 4.18
N LYS A 107 -4.20 17.24 3.02
CA LYS A 107 -3.38 16.22 2.34
C LYS A 107 -2.20 15.77 3.19
N ILE A 108 -1.49 16.71 3.82
CA ILE A 108 -0.38 16.41 4.73
C ILE A 108 -0.88 15.64 5.96
N TYR A 109 -2.00 16.05 6.56
CA TYR A 109 -2.60 15.29 7.67
C TYR A 109 -2.99 13.87 7.27
N ALA A 110 -3.58 13.68 6.09
CA ALA A 110 -3.89 12.36 5.57
C ALA A 110 -2.62 11.52 5.37
N PHE A 111 -1.57 12.10 4.78
CA PHE A 111 -0.27 11.45 4.60
C PHE A 111 0.34 10.99 5.93
N LEU A 112 0.40 11.87 6.93
CA LEU A 112 0.95 11.54 8.24
C LEU A 112 0.09 10.54 9.01
N ALA A 113 -1.23 10.53 8.79
CA ALA A 113 -2.13 9.56 9.41
C ALA A 113 -2.02 8.16 8.76
N THR A 114 -1.66 8.06 7.48
CA THR A 114 -1.62 6.77 6.78
C THR A 114 -0.23 6.20 6.62
N CYS A 115 0.74 6.97 6.12
CA CYS A 115 2.00 6.41 5.64
C CYS A 115 2.85 5.78 6.76
N PRO A 116 3.04 6.42 7.93
CA PRO A 116 3.71 5.79 9.07
C PRO A 116 3.00 4.53 9.57
N VAL A 117 1.66 4.55 9.57
CA VAL A 117 0.86 3.41 10.04
C VAL A 117 0.98 2.23 9.07
N ILE A 118 0.92 2.47 7.76
CA ILE A 118 1.11 1.43 6.73
C ILE A 118 2.49 0.80 6.85
N TRP A 119 3.53 1.63 7.04
CA TRP A 119 4.89 1.14 7.23
C TRP A 119 5.01 0.27 8.47
N LEU A 120 4.51 0.73 9.62
CA LEU A 120 4.51 -0.03 10.87
C LEU A 120 3.74 -1.34 10.76
N LEU A 121 2.53 -1.32 10.18
CA LEU A 121 1.72 -2.51 9.97
C LEU A 121 2.41 -3.51 9.04
N ASN A 122 3.17 -3.04 8.06
CA ASN A 122 3.97 -3.89 7.19
C ASN A 122 5.12 -4.57 7.94
N LEU A 123 5.81 -3.85 8.84
CA LEU A 123 6.85 -4.45 9.70
C LEU A 123 6.25 -5.51 10.64
N ILE A 124 5.11 -5.20 11.28
CA ILE A 124 4.39 -6.15 12.13
C ILE A 124 4.00 -7.39 11.32
N ARG A 125 3.49 -7.19 10.11
CA ARG A 125 3.14 -8.28 9.20
C ARG A 125 4.37 -9.13 8.89
N ASN A 126 5.49 -8.55 8.49
CA ASN A 126 6.70 -9.31 8.15
C ASN A 126 7.23 -10.09 9.35
N ALA A 127 7.32 -9.45 10.52
CA ALA A 127 7.74 -10.10 11.76
C ALA A 127 6.77 -11.24 12.15
N SER A 128 5.47 -11.03 12.03
CA SER A 128 4.47 -12.07 12.33
C SER A 128 4.61 -13.30 11.44
N LEU A 129 4.93 -13.12 10.16
CA LEU A 129 5.16 -14.24 9.25
C LEU A 129 6.42 -15.01 9.62
N MET A 130 7.51 -14.31 9.95
CA MET A 130 8.74 -14.97 10.43
C MET A 130 8.48 -15.78 11.71
N ILE A 131 7.71 -15.22 12.64
CA ILE A 131 7.34 -15.92 13.88
C ILE A 131 6.49 -17.16 13.59
N ILE A 132 5.47 -17.03 12.73
CA ILE A 132 4.59 -18.15 12.37
C ILE A 132 5.41 -19.27 11.73
N VAL A 133 6.21 -18.96 10.70
CA VAL A 133 7.01 -19.97 9.99
C VAL A 133 8.10 -20.55 10.90
N GLY A 134 8.71 -19.76 11.77
CA GLY A 134 9.79 -20.24 12.65
C GLY A 134 9.32 -21.03 13.87
N THR A 135 8.02 -21.05 14.16
CA THR A 135 7.43 -21.77 15.31
C THR A 135 6.44 -22.86 14.91
N THR A 136 6.03 -22.90 13.65
CA THR A 136 5.04 -23.85 13.13
C THR A 136 5.52 -24.43 11.82
N ASP A 137 5.05 -25.63 11.46
CA ASP A 137 5.35 -26.26 10.17
C ASP A 137 4.54 -25.64 9.00
N ILE A 138 4.13 -24.37 9.11
CA ILE A 138 3.40 -23.67 8.07
C ILE A 138 4.38 -23.06 7.08
N ASP A 139 4.24 -23.42 5.80
CA ASP A 139 5.06 -22.86 4.73
C ASP A 139 4.89 -21.34 4.60
N MET A 140 5.99 -20.66 4.28
CA MET A 140 6.02 -19.21 4.07
C MET A 140 5.04 -18.77 2.97
N GLU A 141 4.82 -19.59 1.94
CA GLU A 141 3.86 -19.29 0.89
C GLU A 141 2.43 -19.21 1.43
N PHE A 142 2.03 -20.17 2.27
CA PHE A 142 0.71 -20.18 2.88
C PHE A 142 0.54 -19.02 3.86
N ALA A 143 1.52 -18.82 4.75
CA ALA A 143 1.50 -17.73 5.72
C ALA A 143 1.41 -16.37 5.01
N HIS A 144 2.20 -16.15 3.95
CA HIS A 144 2.20 -14.92 3.19
C HIS A 144 0.89 -14.68 2.44
N ASN A 145 0.40 -15.67 1.71
CA ASN A 145 -0.75 -15.52 0.81
C ASN A 145 -2.09 -15.50 1.54
N TYR A 146 -2.22 -16.24 2.64
CA TYR A 146 -3.48 -16.33 3.37
C TYR A 146 -3.51 -15.37 4.55
N ILE A 147 -2.55 -15.48 5.48
CA ILE A 147 -2.55 -14.68 6.72
C ILE A 147 -2.13 -13.25 6.42
N GLY A 148 -0.99 -13.08 5.73
CA GLY A 148 -0.44 -11.77 5.42
C GLY A 148 -1.37 -10.90 4.59
N LYS A 149 -1.94 -11.43 3.49
CA LYS A 149 -2.86 -10.65 2.64
C LYS A 149 -4.18 -10.32 3.33
N THR A 150 -4.73 -11.26 4.11
CA THR A 150 -6.00 -11.01 4.83
C THR A 150 -5.84 -9.90 5.86
N GLY A 151 -4.77 -9.95 6.67
CA GLY A 151 -4.47 -8.89 7.65
C GLY A 151 -4.28 -7.53 6.99
N SER A 152 -3.49 -7.47 5.92
CA SER A 152 -3.23 -6.23 5.18
C SER A 152 -4.50 -5.67 4.53
N LEU A 153 -5.41 -6.51 4.03
CA LEU A 153 -6.69 -6.05 3.46
C LEU A 153 -7.56 -5.36 4.51
N ILE A 154 -7.71 -5.97 5.69
CA ILE A 154 -8.49 -5.39 6.79
C ILE A 154 -7.89 -4.03 7.21
N ALA A 155 -6.56 -3.98 7.37
CA ALA A 155 -5.86 -2.74 7.67
C ALA A 155 -6.12 -1.65 6.62
N LEU A 156 -6.06 -2.01 5.34
CA LEU A 156 -6.29 -1.09 4.23
C LEU A 156 -7.70 -0.50 4.25
N ILE A 157 -8.71 -1.33 4.53
CA ILE A 157 -10.11 -0.89 4.65
C ILE A 157 -10.26 0.11 5.81
N VAL A 158 -9.70 -0.20 6.98
CA VAL A 158 -9.74 0.70 8.14
C VAL A 158 -9.07 2.04 7.83
N LEU A 159 -7.89 2.01 7.21
CA LEU A 159 -7.18 3.22 6.82
C LEU A 159 -7.94 4.04 5.79
N ALA A 160 -8.62 3.41 4.84
CA ALA A 160 -9.47 4.11 3.87
C ALA A 160 -10.59 4.90 4.57
N PHE A 161 -11.24 4.33 5.60
CA PHE A 161 -12.24 5.05 6.40
C PHE A 161 -11.65 6.22 7.18
N VAL A 162 -10.46 6.07 7.75
CA VAL A 162 -9.75 7.18 8.42
C VAL A 162 -9.48 8.30 7.42
N VAL A 163 -9.00 7.96 6.23
CA VAL A 163 -8.74 8.91 5.16
C VAL A 163 -10.00 9.64 4.73
N PHE A 164 -11.13 8.96 4.56
CA PHE A 164 -12.40 9.61 4.19
C PHE A 164 -12.87 10.63 5.23
N LYS A 165 -12.54 10.45 6.52
CA LYS A 165 -12.83 11.47 7.54
C LYS A 165 -11.95 12.70 7.39
N ILE A 166 -10.69 12.54 6.98
CA ILE A 166 -9.75 13.66 6.81
C ILE A 166 -9.98 14.36 5.47
N LEU A 167 -10.27 13.59 4.42
CA LEU A 167 -10.46 13.96 3.03
C LEU A 167 -11.81 13.44 2.48
N PRO A 168 -12.97 13.99 2.91
CA PRO A 168 -14.28 13.70 2.34
C PRO A 168 -14.34 13.77 0.81
N GLU A 169 -13.54 14.62 0.16
CA GLU A 169 -13.52 14.71 -1.30
C GLU A 169 -13.07 13.40 -1.96
N LEU A 170 -12.27 12.57 -1.26
CA LEU A 170 -11.95 11.23 -1.74
C LEU A 170 -13.20 10.35 -1.73
N TYR A 171 -14.01 10.40 -0.67
CA TYR A 171 -15.27 9.69 -0.62
C TYR A 171 -16.22 10.14 -1.74
N ASP A 172 -16.37 11.44 -1.95
CA ASP A 172 -17.22 11.99 -3.02
C ASP A 172 -16.77 11.53 -4.41
N ASN A 173 -15.46 11.50 -4.66
CA ASN A 173 -14.92 10.98 -5.92
C ASN A 173 -15.18 9.48 -6.10
N ILE A 174 -15.05 8.67 -5.03
CA ILE A 174 -15.33 7.23 -5.08
C ILE A 174 -16.81 6.97 -5.34
N ILE A 175 -17.71 7.67 -4.65
CA ILE A 175 -19.15 7.54 -4.88
C ILE A 175 -19.53 7.98 -6.30
N GLY A 176 -18.95 9.09 -6.78
CA GLY A 176 -19.12 9.52 -8.16
C GLY A 176 -18.70 8.45 -9.19
N LEU A 177 -17.62 7.70 -8.92
CA LEU A 177 -17.23 6.56 -9.77
C LEU A 177 -18.26 5.43 -9.73
N THR A 178 -18.84 5.13 -8.55
CA THR A 178 -19.88 4.10 -8.44
C THR A 178 -21.17 4.52 -9.14
N ASP A 179 -21.52 5.81 -9.12
CA ASP A 179 -22.69 6.34 -9.81
C ASP A 179 -22.52 6.25 -11.33
N LEU A 180 -21.30 6.51 -11.84
CA LEU A 180 -20.99 6.33 -13.25
C LEU A 180 -21.15 4.89 -13.73
N LEU A 181 -20.83 3.90 -12.89
CA LEU A 181 -21.03 2.49 -13.23
C LEU A 181 -22.52 2.15 -13.39
N HIS A 182 -23.39 2.83 -12.64
CA HIS A 182 -24.84 2.61 -12.70
C HIS A 182 -25.57 3.55 -13.67
N ARG A 183 -24.84 4.43 -14.37
CA ARG A 183 -25.43 5.34 -15.36
C ARG A 183 -26.10 4.52 -16.46
N LYS A 184 -27.42 4.66 -16.61
CA LYS A 184 -28.14 4.17 -17.79
C LYS A 184 -27.68 4.99 -19.00
N VAL A 185 -27.17 4.29 -20.00
CA VAL A 185 -26.70 4.84 -21.28
C VAL A 185 -27.88 5.16 -22.17
#